data_AF-A0A930K9C9-F1
#
_entry.id   AF-A0A930K9C9-F1
#
_cell.length_a   1.000
_cell.length_b   1.000
_cell.length_c   1.000
_cell.angle_alpha   90.00
_cell.angle_beta   90.00
_cell.angle_gamma   90.00
#
_symmetry.space_group_name_H-M   'P 1'
#
loop_
_entity.id
_entity.type
_entity.pdbx_description
1 polymer ?
#
loop_
_entity_poly.entity_id
_entity_poly.type
_entity_poly.pdbx_seq_one_letter_code
_entity_poly.pdbx_strand_id
1 'polypeptide(L)'
;MKADVKMELVPTTAGTAVSRVETANLSDVTKNLIKCRAMVSDLWECVVTSYAQTFPETNDINDNTLDNFKDLCGRLGIEIMNLTSDVMEATILDTDFKEI
;
A
#
# COMPACT_ATOMS: atom_id res chain seq x y z
N MET A 1 -4.34 -1.82 -38.09
CA MET A 1 -3.50 -0.72 -37.58
C MET A 1 -3.09 -1.11 -36.16
N LYS A 2 -1.83 -1.48 -35.92
CA LYS A 2 -1.35 -1.82 -34.57
C LYS A 2 -1.00 -0.51 -33.88
N ALA A 3 -1.76 -0.12 -32.87
CA ALA A 3 -1.39 1.00 -32.02
C ALA A 3 -0.31 0.50 -31.06
N ASP A 4 0.95 0.85 -31.33
CA ASP A 4 2.03 0.76 -30.35
C ASP A 4 1.76 1.80 -29.25
N VAL A 5 0.99 1.39 -28.23
CA VAL A 5 0.85 2.20 -27.00
C VAL A 5 2.15 2.05 -26.24
N LYS A 6 3.03 3.04 -26.42
CA LYS A 6 4.25 3.20 -25.63
C LYS A 6 3.83 3.54 -24.19
N MET A 7 3.64 2.50 -23.37
CA MET A 7 3.37 2.66 -21.94
C MET A 7 4.67 3.10 -21.26
N GLU A 8 4.84 4.43 -21.09
CA GLU A 8 5.89 4.96 -20.24
C GLU A 8 5.50 4.67 -18.79
N LEU A 9 6.18 3.68 -18.19
CA LEU A 9 6.11 3.43 -16.76
C LEU A 9 6.63 4.67 -16.04
N VAL A 10 5.71 5.49 -15.56
CA VAL A 10 6.03 6.63 -14.70
C VAL A 10 6.68 6.05 -13.44
N PRO A 11 7.86 6.56 -13.01
CA PRO A 11 8.48 6.09 -11.78
C PRO A 11 7.47 6.27 -10.64
N THR A 12 7.12 5.18 -9.97
CA THR A 12 6.32 5.23 -8.75
C THR A 12 7.19 5.83 -7.66
N THR A 13 7.24 7.15 -7.57
CA THR A 13 7.74 7.83 -6.38
C THR A 13 6.87 7.37 -5.21
N ALA A 14 7.48 6.75 -4.20
CA ALA A 14 6.80 6.39 -2.96
C ALA A 14 5.95 7.58 -2.50
N GLY A 15 4.65 7.38 -2.32
CA GLY A 15 3.70 8.46 -2.14
C GLY A 15 4.01 9.36 -0.94
N THR A 16 3.36 10.52 -0.87
CA THR A 16 3.47 11.47 0.27
C THR A 16 3.23 10.81 1.63
N ALA A 17 2.49 9.69 1.67
CA ALA A 17 2.30 8.84 2.84
C ALA A 17 3.62 8.26 3.38
N VAL A 18 4.53 7.78 2.51
CA VAL A 18 5.83 7.20 2.90
C VAL A 18 6.76 8.26 3.50
N SER A 19 6.75 9.47 2.94
CA SER A 19 7.56 10.60 3.43
C SER A 19 7.21 11.01 4.87
N ARG A 20 5.93 10.95 5.25
CA ARG A 20 5.47 11.29 6.60
C ARG A 20 5.88 10.28 7.69
N VAL A 21 6.19 9.04 7.31
CA VAL A 21 6.59 7.99 8.25
C VAL A 21 8.02 8.20 8.76
N GLU A 22 8.89 8.80 7.94
CA GLU A 22 10.30 9.00 8.30
C GLU A 22 10.46 9.93 9.50
N THR A 23 9.57 10.92 9.64
CA THR A 23 9.59 11.90 10.73
C THR A 23 8.98 11.40 12.05
N ALA A 24 8.39 10.20 12.06
CA ALA A 24 7.80 9.63 13.27
C ALA A 24 8.88 9.07 14.22
N ASN A 25 8.68 9.22 15.53
CA ASN A 25 9.54 8.59 16.55
C ASN A 25 9.13 7.12 16.75
N LEU A 26 9.39 6.30 15.74
CA LEU A 26 9.08 4.86 15.69
C LEU A 26 10.35 4.09 15.35
N SER A 27 10.38 2.80 15.70
CA SER A 27 11.46 1.91 15.25
C SER A 27 11.49 1.81 13.72
N ASP A 28 12.67 1.57 13.14
CA ASP A 28 12.80 1.39 11.69
C ASP A 28 11.97 0.21 11.18
N VAL A 29 11.82 -0.84 12.00
CA VAL A 29 10.96 -1.99 11.69
C VAL A 29 9.50 -1.55 11.56
N THR A 30 8.97 -0.81 12.55
CA THR A 30 7.60 -0.28 12.51
C THR A 30 7.40 0.68 11.34
N LYS A 31 8.39 1.55 11.06
CA LYS A 31 8.35 2.44 9.90
C LYS A 31 8.27 1.66 8.59
N ASN A 32 9.07 0.61 8.43
CA ASN A 32 9.07 -0.21 7.23
C ASN A 32 7.72 -0.91 7.02
N LEU A 33 7.08 -1.42 8.08
CA LEU A 33 5.74 -2.01 7.99
C LEU A 33 4.68 -0.98 7.54
N ILE A 34 4.72 0.24 8.09
CA ILE A 34 3.82 1.32 7.67
C ILE A 34 4.06 1.68 6.20
N LYS A 35 5.33 1.73 5.76
CA LYS A 35 5.69 1.97 4.35
C LYS A 35 5.17 0.85 3.45
N CYS A 36 5.30 -0.41 3.84
CA CYS A 36 4.74 -1.54 3.10
C CYS A 36 3.23 -1.38 2.91
N ARG A 37 2.49 -0.99 3.97
CA ARG A 37 1.05 -0.73 3.87
C ARG A 37 0.73 0.40 2.89
N ALA A 38 1.50 1.49 2.90
CA ALA A 38 1.33 2.59 1.97
C ALA A 38 1.59 2.15 0.52
N MET A 39 2.64 1.36 0.26
CA MET A 39 2.96 0.85 -1.07
C MET A 39 1.87 -0.07 -1.64
N VAL A 40 1.16 -0.84 -0.80
CA VAL A 40 0.00 -1.64 -1.24
C VAL A 40 -1.15 -0.74 -1.72
N SER A 41 -1.37 0.39 -1.05
CA SER A 41 -2.36 1.40 -1.48
C SER A 41 -1.95 2.04 -2.81
N ASP A 42 -0.67 2.44 -2.93
CA ASP A 42 -0.13 3.04 -4.16
C ASP A 42 -0.24 2.06 -5.34
N LEU A 43 0.01 0.76 -5.10
CA LEU A 43 -0.13 -0.29 -6.10
C LEU A 43 -1.57 -0.43 -6.61
N TRP A 44 -2.55 -0.40 -5.69
CA TRP A 44 -3.97 -0.44 -6.06
C TRP A 44 -4.34 0.73 -6.97
N GLU A 45 -3.98 1.95 -6.58
CA GLU A 45 -4.26 3.16 -7.37
C GLU A 45 -3.59 3.12 -8.75
N CYS A 46 -2.34 2.64 -8.83
CA CYS A 46 -1.61 2.48 -10.07
C CYS A 46 -2.31 1.51 -11.04
N VAL A 47 -2.77 0.36 -10.54
CA VAL A 47 -3.48 -0.63 -11.37
C VAL A 47 -4.83 -0.10 -11.83
N VAL A 48 -5.62 0.52 -10.95
CA VAL A 48 -6.92 1.12 -11.31
C VAL A 48 -6.73 2.20 -12.38
N THR A 49 -5.74 3.06 -12.22
CA THR A 49 -5.43 4.13 -13.18
C THR A 49 -5.02 3.55 -14.53
N SER A 50 -4.14 2.56 -14.53
CA SER A 50 -3.67 1.89 -15.76
C SER A 50 -4.81 1.17 -16.48
N TYR A 51 -5.69 0.52 -15.74
CA TYR A 51 -6.87 -0.15 -16.28
C TYR A 51 -7.81 0.86 -16.96
N ALA A 52 -8.16 1.95 -16.27
CA ALA A 52 -9.03 3.00 -16.80
C ALA A 52 -8.43 3.68 -18.05
N GLN A 53 -7.10 3.87 -18.10
CA GLN A 53 -6.42 4.41 -19.27
C GLN A 53 -6.43 3.46 -20.47
N THR A 54 -6.33 2.15 -20.22
CA THR A 54 -6.31 1.13 -21.28
C THR A 54 -7.71 0.90 -21.85
N PHE A 55 -8.74 1.01 -21.00
CA PHE A 55 -10.14 0.75 -21.36
C PHE A 55 -11.03 1.96 -21.03
N PRO A 56 -10.88 3.11 -21.72
CA PRO A 56 -11.63 4.32 -21.41
C PRO A 56 -13.14 4.20 -21.67
N GLU A 57 -13.56 3.22 -22.49
CA GLU A 57 -14.96 2.96 -22.82
C GLU A 57 -15.69 2.13 -21.75
N THR A 58 -14.96 1.48 -20.83
CA THR A 58 -15.54 0.74 -19.70
C THR A 58 -15.88 1.67 -18.52
N ASN A 59 -16.26 2.92 -18.80
CA ASN A 59 -16.74 3.89 -17.82
C ASN A 59 -18.03 3.43 -17.09
N ASP A 60 -18.59 2.27 -17.44
CA ASP A 60 -19.60 1.58 -16.63
C ASP A 60 -18.94 0.88 -15.44
N ILE A 61 -19.06 1.52 -14.29
CA ILE A 61 -18.44 1.26 -12.97
C ILE A 61 -19.01 0.00 -12.29
N ASN A 62 -19.26 -1.07 -13.04
CA ASN A 62 -19.70 -2.37 -12.49
C ASN A 62 -18.94 -3.54 -13.11
N ASP A 63 -17.70 -3.29 -13.51
CA ASP A 63 -16.80 -4.33 -13.98
C ASP A 63 -16.05 -4.93 -12.78
N ASN A 64 -16.49 -6.12 -12.36
CA ASN A 64 -15.88 -6.89 -11.26
C ASN A 64 -14.47 -7.42 -11.62
N THR A 65 -13.92 -7.05 -12.77
CA THR A 65 -12.58 -7.47 -13.23
C THR A 65 -11.49 -7.18 -12.20
N LEU A 66 -11.57 -6.06 -11.48
CA LEU A 66 -10.58 -5.68 -10.46
C LEU A 66 -10.96 -6.10 -9.03
N ASP A 67 -12.12 -6.72 -8.81
CA ASP A 67 -12.59 -7.05 -7.45
C ASP A 67 -11.66 -8.01 -6.74
N ASN A 68 -11.22 -9.09 -7.42
CA ASN A 68 -10.27 -10.03 -6.84
C ASN A 68 -8.94 -9.35 -6.46
N PHE A 69 -8.49 -8.39 -7.27
CA PHE A 69 -7.27 -7.65 -6.99
C PHE A 69 -7.45 -6.69 -5.81
N LYS A 70 -8.59 -5.99 -5.75
CA LYS A 70 -9.00 -5.14 -4.62
C LYS A 70 -9.04 -5.93 -3.32
N ASP A 71 -9.65 -7.11 -3.33
CA ASP A 71 -9.75 -7.99 -2.17
C ASP A 71 -8.38 -8.48 -1.71
N LEU A 72 -7.49 -8.83 -2.64
CA LEU A 72 -6.10 -9.21 -2.31
C LEU A 72 -5.32 -8.04 -1.69
N CYS A 73 -5.41 -6.84 -2.26
CA CYS A 73 -4.80 -5.63 -1.69
C CYS A 73 -5.36 -5.33 -0.29
N GLY A 74 -6.67 -5.49 -0.09
CA GLY A 74 -7.32 -5.31 1.20
C GLY A 74 -6.83 -6.31 2.24
N ARG A 75 -6.78 -7.60 1.90
CA ARG A 75 -6.28 -8.66 2.78
C ARG A 75 -4.82 -8.45 3.16
N LEU A 76 -3.97 -8.15 2.18
CA LEU A 76 -2.56 -7.84 2.43
C LEU A 76 -2.39 -6.60 3.33
N GLY A 77 -3.21 -5.56 3.11
CA GLY A 77 -3.21 -4.36 3.97
C GLY A 77 -3.60 -4.65 5.42
N ILE A 78 -4.54 -5.58 5.64
CA ILE A 78 -4.93 -6.05 6.98
C ILE A 78 -3.79 -6.85 7.62
N GLU A 79 -3.18 -7.79 6.89
CA GLU A 79 -2.07 -8.59 7.41
C GLU A 79 -0.87 -7.73 7.83
N ILE A 80 -0.52 -6.71 7.03
CA ILE A 80 0.54 -5.75 7.39
C ILE A 80 0.17 -4.94 8.64
N MET A 81 -1.10 -4.57 8.81
CA MET A 81 -1.57 -3.83 9.99
C MET A 81 -1.51 -4.71 11.25
N ASN A 82 -1.90 -5.98 11.15
CA ASN A 82 -1.78 -6.93 12.26
C ASN A 82 -0.32 -7.11 12.67
N LEU A 83 0.58 -7.31 11.69
CA LEU A 83 2.02 -7.42 11.96
C LEU A 83 2.60 -6.14 12.59
N THR A 84 2.08 -4.97 12.20
CA THR A 84 2.45 -3.70 12.84
C THR A 84 2.03 -3.66 14.31
N SER A 85 0.82 -4.13 14.64
CA SER A 85 0.34 -4.26 16.02
C SER A 85 1.22 -5.21 16.83
N ASP A 86 1.47 -6.41 16.30
CA ASP A 86 2.27 -7.44 16.96
C ASP A 86 3.68 -6.93 17.31
N VAL A 87 4.33 -6.22 16.37
CA VAL A 87 5.65 -5.63 16.60
C VAL A 87 5.60 -4.52 17.65
N MET A 88 4.57 -3.66 17.61
CA MET A 88 4.41 -2.60 18.60
C MET A 88 4.15 -3.17 19.99
N GLU A 89 3.30 -4.18 20.13
CA GLU A 89 3.00 -4.87 21.39
C GLU A 89 4.23 -5.58 21.94
N ALA A 90 4.96 -6.32 21.11
CA ALA A 90 6.21 -6.97 21.51
C ALA A 90 7.24 -5.95 22.01
N THR A 91 7.36 -4.80 21.33
CA THR A 91 8.28 -3.72 21.74
C THR A 91 7.87 -3.12 23.10
N ILE A 92 6.57 -2.97 23.37
CA ILE A 92 6.07 -2.48 24.66
C ILE A 92 6.35 -3.50 25.77
N LEU A 93 6.13 -4.78 25.51
CA LEU A 93 6.34 -5.86 26.48
C LEU A 93 7.82 -6.07 26.81
N ASP A 94 8.72 -5.82 25.85
CA ASP A 94 10.17 -5.93 26.02
C ASP A 94 10.79 -4.68 26.66
N THR A 95 10.03 -3.59 26.75
CA THR A 95 10.43 -2.42 27.51
C THR A 95 10.21 -2.70 28.99
N ASP A 96 11.28 -3.04 29.72
CA ASP A 96 11.28 -3.19 31.18
C ASP A 96 10.58 -2.00 31.85
N PHE A 97 9.30 -2.14 32.18
CA PHE A 97 8.60 -1.24 33.07
C PHE A 97 9.19 -1.44 34.46
N LYS A 98 10.25 -0.70 34.79
CA LYS A 98 10.62 -0.48 36.18
C LYS A 98 9.48 0.26 36.86
N GLU A 99 8.68 -0.50 37.60
CA GLU A 99 7.65 -0.03 38.52
C GLU A 99 8.23 1.13 39.37
N ILE A 100 7.54 2.27 39.38
CA ILE A 100 7.91 3.50 40.12
C ILE A 100 7.50 3.34 41.59
#